data_AF-A0A3C0ANI2-F1
#
_entry.id   AF-A0A3C0ANI2-F1
#
_cell.length_a   1.000
_cell.length_b   1.000
_cell.length_c   1.000
_cell.angle_alpha   90.00
_cell.angle_beta   90.00
_cell.angle_gamma   90.00
#
_symmetry.space_group_name_H-M   'P 1'
#
loop_
_entity.id
_entity.type
_entity.pdbx_description
1 polymer ?
#
loop_
_entity_poly.entity_id
_entity_poly.type
_entity_poly.pdbx_seq_one_letter_code
_entity_poly.pdbx_strand_id
1 'polypeptide(L)'
;MGYKDKKKWRSTTILTVRHNGQVAIGGDGQVTHGDTVMKSDTRKIRKILDGNVVCGFAGSTADAFALLERFEVKARDYPGNMPRAATELARDWRTDRILRKLEALIIVVNDEHSLLITGQGDVVVPSDGIIGSGSGGNYATTAARALVGHSQLSAAEIVKTSLGIASDIDIYTNNNIIVEELQCKS
;
A
#
# COMPACT_ATOMS: atom_id res chain seq x y z
N MET A 1 1.02 -30.35 24.28
CA MET A 1 1.79 -29.26 23.66
C MET A 1 1.61 -29.35 22.16
N GLY A 2 0.55 -28.75 21.60
CA GLY A 2 0.26 -28.76 20.16
C GLY A 2 0.27 -27.33 19.68
N TYR A 3 1.27 -26.94 18.90
CA TYR A 3 1.29 -25.67 18.20
C TYR A 3 0.17 -25.73 17.16
N LYS A 4 -1.04 -25.29 17.50
CA LYS A 4 -2.07 -25.05 16.48
C LYS A 4 -1.55 -23.87 15.67
N ASP A 5 -0.98 -24.15 14.50
CA ASP A 5 -0.72 -23.14 13.48
C ASP A 5 -2.04 -22.42 13.22
N LYS A 6 -2.19 -21.23 13.80
CA LYS A 6 -3.31 -20.34 13.49
C LYS A 6 -3.16 -20.02 12.01
N LYS A 7 -4.05 -20.56 11.17
CA LYS A 7 -4.07 -20.28 9.73
C LYS A 7 -3.99 -18.77 9.52
N LYS A 8 -2.85 -18.33 8.98
CA LYS A 8 -2.54 -16.91 8.80
C LYS A 8 -3.26 -16.39 7.56
N TRP A 9 -3.87 -15.22 7.68
CA TRP A 9 -4.35 -14.48 6.54
C TRP A 9 -3.15 -13.84 5.83
N ARG A 10 -3.00 -14.15 4.55
CA ARG A 10 -2.10 -13.45 3.64
C ARG A 10 -2.94 -12.61 2.70
N SER A 11 -2.48 -11.41 2.45
CA SER A 11 -3.22 -10.43 1.69
C SER A 11 -2.29 -9.61 0.84
N THR A 12 -2.94 -8.96 -0.12
CA THR A 12 -2.38 -8.47 -1.37
C THR A 12 -1.08 -7.71 -1.20
N THR A 13 -0.23 -7.87 -2.19
CA THR A 13 0.94 -7.06 -2.44
C THR A 13 0.49 -5.73 -3.01
N ILE A 14 0.94 -4.65 -2.39
CA ILE A 14 0.72 -3.27 -2.85
C ILE A 14 2.09 -2.67 -3.16
N LEU A 15 2.19 -1.95 -4.27
CA LEU A 15 3.40 -1.23 -4.66
C LEU A 15 3.02 0.17 -5.12
N THR A 16 3.76 1.19 -4.68
CA THR A 16 3.75 2.49 -5.31
C THR A 16 5.14 2.88 -5.78
N VAL A 17 5.18 3.59 -6.91
CA VAL A 17 6.38 4.13 -7.54
C VAL A 17 6.09 5.57 -7.94
N ARG A 18 6.94 6.49 -7.48
CA ARG A 18 7.01 7.86 -7.99
C ARG A 18 8.16 7.97 -8.98
N HIS A 19 7.87 8.29 -10.23
CA HIS A 19 8.85 8.33 -11.31
C HIS A 19 8.45 9.35 -12.37
N ASN A 20 9.41 10.17 -12.83
CA ASN A 20 9.26 11.12 -13.94
C ASN A 20 7.99 12.00 -13.88
N GLY A 21 7.73 12.63 -12.74
CA GLY A 21 6.58 13.52 -12.58
C GLY A 21 5.23 12.79 -12.48
N GLN A 22 5.23 11.47 -12.29
CA GLN A 22 4.03 10.66 -12.08
C GLN A 22 4.18 9.80 -10.84
N VAL A 23 3.05 9.47 -10.21
CA VAL A 23 2.99 8.45 -9.17
C VAL A 23 1.94 7.43 -9.53
N ALA A 24 2.32 6.16 -9.45
CA ALA A 24 1.42 5.04 -9.63
C ALA A 24 1.36 4.21 -8.35
N ILE A 25 0.19 3.64 -8.07
CA ILE A 25 -0.01 2.64 -7.03
C ILE A 25 -0.78 1.48 -7.62
N GLY A 26 -0.30 0.27 -7.34
CA GLY A 26 -0.88 -0.95 -7.85
C GLY A 26 -0.91 -2.03 -6.79
N GLY A 27 -1.65 -3.08 -7.08
CA GLY A 27 -1.76 -4.23 -6.21
C GLY A 27 -2.40 -5.41 -6.90
N ASP A 28 -2.08 -6.60 -6.40
CA ASP A 28 -2.70 -7.84 -6.87
C ASP A 28 -4.04 -8.11 -6.17
N GLY A 29 -4.72 -9.17 -6.59
CA GLY A 29 -6.06 -9.51 -6.11
C GLY A 29 -6.12 -10.66 -5.09
N GLN A 30 -5.00 -11.31 -4.77
CA GLN A 30 -4.99 -12.55 -4.02
C GLN A 30 -5.21 -12.34 -2.52
N VAL A 31 -6.15 -13.12 -1.97
CA VAL A 31 -6.33 -13.31 -0.54
C VAL A 31 -6.24 -14.80 -0.25
N THR A 32 -5.31 -15.17 0.61
CA THR A 32 -5.04 -16.56 0.99
C THR A 32 -5.27 -16.76 2.48
N HIS A 33 -5.94 -17.85 2.84
CA HIS A 33 -6.14 -18.26 4.22
C HIS A 33 -5.46 -19.61 4.45
N GLY A 34 -4.33 -19.59 5.17
CA GLY A 34 -3.47 -20.77 5.26
C GLY A 34 -2.86 -21.11 3.89
N ASP A 35 -3.29 -22.23 3.33
CA ASP A 35 -2.88 -22.81 2.05
C ASP A 35 -3.93 -22.64 0.95
N THR A 36 -5.08 -22.04 1.25
CA THR A 36 -6.22 -21.95 0.33
C THR A 36 -6.38 -20.52 -0.19
N VAL A 37 -6.41 -20.35 -1.50
CA VAL A 37 -6.80 -19.07 -2.15
C VAL A 37 -8.30 -18.88 -1.96
N MET A 38 -8.68 -17.85 -1.21
CA MET A 38 -10.08 -17.53 -0.92
C MET A 38 -10.69 -16.61 -1.98
N LYS A 39 -9.88 -15.71 -2.53
CA LYS A 39 -10.30 -14.72 -3.52
C LYS A 39 -9.10 -14.30 -4.36
N SER A 40 -9.30 -14.06 -5.66
CA SER A 40 -8.24 -13.71 -6.61
C SER A 40 -8.37 -12.31 -7.21
N ASP A 41 -9.45 -11.57 -6.90
CA ASP A 41 -9.84 -10.29 -7.49
C ASP A 41 -10.15 -9.21 -6.44
N THR A 42 -9.50 -9.30 -5.28
CA THR A 42 -9.65 -8.29 -4.23
C THR A 42 -9.07 -6.96 -4.68
N ARG A 43 -9.80 -5.86 -4.46
CA ARG A 43 -9.30 -4.51 -4.74
C ARG A 43 -9.03 -3.79 -3.43
N LYS A 44 -7.75 -3.59 -3.11
CA LYS A 44 -7.29 -2.88 -1.91
C LYS A 44 -6.66 -1.52 -2.22
N ILE A 45 -6.96 -0.99 -3.40
CA ILE A 45 -6.63 0.37 -3.81
C ILE A 45 -7.92 1.19 -3.80
N ARG A 46 -7.87 2.40 -3.26
CA ARG A 46 -9.01 3.31 -3.14
C ARG A 46 -8.58 4.74 -3.39
N LYS A 47 -9.41 5.48 -4.12
CA LYS A 47 -9.32 6.93 -4.22
C LYS A 47 -10.12 7.56 -3.09
N ILE A 48 -9.56 8.58 -2.45
CA ILE A 48 -10.22 9.38 -1.40
C ILE A 48 -10.00 10.88 -1.70
N LEU A 49 -10.63 11.77 -0.92
CA LEU A 49 -10.49 13.23 -1.06
C LEU A 49 -10.74 13.69 -2.50
N ASP A 50 -11.89 13.30 -3.05
CA ASP A 50 -12.33 13.61 -4.41
C ASP A 50 -11.36 13.14 -5.52
N GLY A 51 -10.58 12.09 -5.24
CA GLY A 51 -9.65 11.50 -6.20
C GLY A 51 -8.23 12.05 -6.15
N ASN A 52 -7.97 13.06 -5.32
CA ASN A 52 -6.65 13.67 -5.21
C ASN A 52 -5.63 12.81 -4.45
N VAL A 53 -6.10 11.82 -3.70
CA VAL A 53 -5.26 10.87 -2.96
C VAL A 53 -5.67 9.46 -3.32
N VAL A 54 -4.68 8.62 -3.61
CA VAL A 54 -4.86 7.18 -3.77
C VAL A 54 -4.22 6.46 -2.61
N CYS A 55 -4.95 5.51 -2.03
CA CYS A 55 -4.50 4.71 -0.90
C CYS A 55 -4.47 3.24 -1.28
N GLY A 56 -3.47 2.52 -0.79
CA GLY A 56 -3.39 1.07 -0.86
C GLY A 56 -3.15 0.49 0.52
N PHE A 57 -3.64 -0.71 0.80
CA PHE A 57 -3.44 -1.33 2.11
C PHE A 57 -3.20 -2.84 2.04
N ALA A 58 -2.37 -3.32 2.95
CA ALA A 58 -2.19 -4.74 3.22
C ALA A 58 -2.75 -5.07 4.62
N GLY A 59 -3.40 -6.23 4.76
CA GLY A 59 -4.03 -6.67 6.01
C GLY A 59 -5.56 -6.76 5.93
N SER A 60 -6.21 -6.74 7.09
CA SER A 60 -7.68 -6.83 7.24
C SER A 60 -8.37 -5.67 6.51
N THR A 61 -9.39 -6.00 5.72
CA THR A 61 -10.18 -5.00 5.00
C THR A 61 -10.93 -4.07 5.96
N ALA A 62 -11.53 -4.61 7.02
CA ALA A 62 -12.26 -3.81 8.00
C ALA A 62 -11.34 -2.83 8.74
N ASP A 63 -10.15 -3.28 9.12
CA ASP A 63 -9.13 -2.46 9.78
C ASP A 63 -8.72 -1.29 8.88
N ALA A 64 -8.45 -1.60 7.61
CA ALA A 64 -8.05 -0.59 6.64
C ALA A 64 -9.14 0.46 6.38
N PHE A 65 -10.41 0.05 6.26
CA PHE A 65 -11.51 1.01 6.14
C PHE A 65 -11.57 1.98 7.32
N ALA A 66 -11.52 1.44 8.54
CA ALA A 66 -11.57 2.24 9.76
C ALA A 66 -10.42 3.25 9.83
N LEU A 67 -9.24 2.89 9.32
CA LEU A 67 -8.07 3.77 9.29
C LEU A 67 -8.12 4.79 8.14
N LEU A 68 -8.62 4.41 6.96
CA LEU A 68 -8.79 5.31 5.83
C LEU A 68 -9.83 6.40 6.12
N GLU A 69 -10.95 6.05 6.76
CA GLU A 69 -11.95 7.03 7.20
C GLU A 69 -11.34 8.05 8.18
N ARG A 70 -10.52 7.59 9.13
CA ARG A 70 -9.80 8.46 10.06
C ARG A 70 -8.75 9.31 9.36
N PHE A 71 -8.00 8.73 8.42
CA PHE A 71 -7.05 9.46 7.61
C PHE A 71 -7.74 10.59 6.84
N GLU A 72 -8.90 10.32 6.25
CA GLU A 72 -9.66 11.32 5.50
C GLU A 72 -10.12 12.48 6.39
N VAL A 73 -10.56 12.20 7.62
CA VAL A 73 -10.85 13.24 8.62
C VAL A 73 -9.60 14.08 8.90
N LYS A 74 -8.45 13.46 9.20
CA LYS A 74 -7.21 14.20 9.46
C LYS A 74 -6.76 15.01 8.25
N ALA A 75 -6.89 14.48 7.05
CA ALA A 75 -6.50 15.20 5.83
C ALA A 75 -7.40 16.43 5.56
N ARG A 76 -8.68 16.37 5.95
CA ARG A 76 -9.57 17.54 5.93
C ARG A 76 -9.21 18.57 7.01
N ASP A 77 -8.75 18.12 8.18
CA ASP A 77 -8.27 19.01 9.25
C ASP A 77 -6.95 19.72 8.89
N TYR A 78 -6.14 19.12 8.00
CA TYR A 78 -4.85 19.66 7.55
C TYR A 78 -4.77 19.76 6.01
N PRO A 79 -5.54 20.66 5.37
CA PRO A 79 -5.58 20.77 3.91
C PRO A 79 -4.20 21.07 3.33
N GLY A 80 -3.79 20.31 2.31
CA GLY A 80 -2.50 20.48 1.65
C GLY A 80 -1.28 20.00 2.46
N ASN A 81 -1.48 19.44 3.67
CA ASN A 81 -0.39 18.91 4.48
C ASN A 81 -0.61 17.42 4.81
N MET A 82 -0.52 16.59 3.77
CA MET A 82 -0.66 15.15 3.89
C MET A 82 0.31 14.51 4.90
N PRO A 83 1.60 14.91 4.99
CA PRO A 83 2.52 14.39 6.01
C PRO A 83 2.04 14.69 7.43
N ARG A 84 1.46 15.88 7.69
CA ARG A 84 0.89 16.20 9.00
C ARG A 84 -0.32 15.32 9.31
N ALA A 85 -1.24 15.16 8.36
CA ALA A 85 -2.40 14.29 8.53
C ALA A 85 -2.00 12.84 8.82
N ALA A 86 -0.99 12.33 8.12
CA ALA A 86 -0.43 10.99 8.35
C ALA A 86 0.19 10.87 9.76
N THR A 87 0.92 11.88 10.21
CA THR A 87 1.55 11.91 11.54
C THR A 87 0.51 11.92 12.66
N GLU A 88 -0.57 12.69 12.50
CA GLU A 88 -1.66 12.71 13.49
C GLU A 88 -2.43 11.40 13.52
N LEU A 89 -2.67 10.76 12.36
CA LEU A 89 -3.24 9.40 12.33
C LEU A 89 -2.30 8.40 13.03
N ALA A 90 -1.01 8.42 12.73
CA ALA A 90 -0.03 7.51 13.32
C ALA A 90 0.02 7.66 14.85
N ARG A 91 -0.06 8.90 15.34
CA ARG A 91 -0.18 9.22 16.77
C ARG A 91 -1.45 8.60 17.36
N ASP A 92 -2.61 8.87 16.77
CA ASP A 92 -3.90 8.34 17.25
C ASP A 92 -3.88 6.81 17.27
N TRP A 93 -3.38 6.19 16.19
CA TRP A 93 -3.25 4.75 16.06
C TRP A 93 -2.40 4.14 17.17
N ARG A 94 -1.27 4.77 17.51
CA ARG A 94 -0.40 4.33 18.60
C ARG A 94 -1.02 4.56 19.98
N THR A 95 -1.83 5.59 20.18
CA THR A 95 -2.37 5.91 21.52
C THR A 95 -3.70 5.24 21.83
N ASP A 96 -4.55 5.01 20.83
CA ASP A 96 -5.88 4.47 20.99
C ASP A 96 -5.86 2.95 21.26
N ARG A 97 -6.63 2.52 22.27
CA ARG A 97 -6.65 1.12 22.74
C ARG A 97 -7.20 0.15 21.70
N ILE A 98 -8.12 0.59 20.85
CA ILE A 98 -8.73 -0.22 19.79
C ILE A 98 -7.82 -0.22 18.57
N LEU A 99 -7.34 0.96 18.13
CA LEU A 99 -6.54 1.08 16.92
C LEU A 99 -5.22 0.31 17.00
N ARG A 100 -4.55 0.28 18.16
CA ARG A 100 -3.29 -0.49 18.34
C ARG A 100 -3.39 -1.98 18.02
N LYS A 101 -4.60 -2.55 17.95
CA LYS A 101 -4.82 -3.96 17.61
C LYS A 101 -4.90 -4.21 16.10
N LEU A 102 -5.04 -3.16 15.30
CA LEU A 102 -5.12 -3.26 13.85
C LEU A 102 -3.73 -3.56 13.29
N GLU A 103 -3.62 -4.61 12.49
CA GLU A 103 -2.36 -5.10 11.93
C GLU A 103 -2.12 -4.61 10.49
N ALA A 104 -3.02 -3.76 9.97
CA ALA A 104 -2.92 -3.26 8.61
C ALA A 104 -1.73 -2.29 8.43
N LEU A 105 -1.23 -2.21 7.20
CA LEU A 105 -0.29 -1.19 6.74
C LEU A 105 -0.97 -0.38 5.64
N ILE A 106 -0.83 0.95 5.67
CA ILE A 106 -1.49 1.83 4.70
C ILE A 106 -0.45 2.65 3.96
N ILE A 107 -0.51 2.59 2.64
CA ILE A 107 0.22 3.44 1.73
C ILE A 107 -0.75 4.53 1.27
N VAL A 108 -0.38 5.79 1.41
CA VAL A 108 -1.15 6.94 0.93
C VAL A 108 -0.28 7.78 -0.01
N VAL A 109 -0.81 8.09 -1.19
CA VAL A 109 -0.08 8.84 -2.23
C VAL A 109 -0.93 9.96 -2.81
N ASN A 110 -0.31 11.12 -3.02
CA ASN A 110 -0.88 12.25 -3.76
C ASN A 110 0.13 12.75 -4.80
N ASP A 111 -0.15 13.89 -5.42
CA ASP A 111 0.73 14.58 -6.37
C ASP A 111 2.13 14.91 -5.80
N GLU A 112 2.29 15.05 -4.49
CA GLU A 112 3.55 15.52 -3.86
C GLU A 112 4.27 14.43 -3.04
N HIS A 113 3.55 13.54 -2.39
CA HIS A 113 4.08 12.65 -1.37
C HIS A 113 3.63 11.19 -1.54
N SER A 114 4.50 10.27 -1.14
CA SER A 114 4.21 8.84 -1.00
C SER A 114 4.58 8.41 0.42
N LEU A 115 3.59 8.04 1.23
CA LEU A 115 3.77 7.78 2.66
C LEU A 115 3.32 6.36 3.01
N LEU A 116 4.09 5.67 3.86
CA LEU A 116 3.68 4.45 4.53
C LEU A 116 3.35 4.76 5.99
N ILE A 117 2.16 4.40 6.44
CA ILE A 117 1.68 4.59 7.81
C ILE A 117 1.53 3.23 8.47
N THR A 118 2.12 3.06 9.66
CA THR A 118 2.12 1.79 10.40
C THR A 118 1.42 1.92 11.75
N GLY A 119 0.90 0.80 12.26
CA GLY A 119 0.31 0.73 13.61
C GLY A 119 1.30 0.91 14.76
N GLN A 120 2.61 0.95 14.48
CA GLN A 120 3.63 1.32 15.48
C GLN A 120 3.69 2.83 15.71
N GLY A 121 2.98 3.61 14.90
CA GLY A 121 2.96 5.07 14.95
C GLY A 121 4.02 5.72 14.09
N ASP A 122 4.56 4.99 13.10
CA ASP A 122 5.57 5.49 12.18
C ASP A 122 4.94 5.98 10.88
N VAL A 123 5.52 7.06 10.35
CA VAL A 123 5.28 7.55 8.98
C VAL A 123 6.59 7.47 8.23
N VAL A 124 6.65 6.61 7.22
CA VAL A 124 7.88 6.30 6.47
C VAL A 124 7.77 6.88 5.06
N VAL A 125 8.82 7.57 4.63
CA VAL A 125 8.96 8.18 3.30
C VAL A 125 10.30 7.75 2.71
N PRO A 126 10.33 6.76 1.81
CA PRO A 126 11.56 6.38 1.12
C PRO A 126 12.07 7.49 0.21
N SER A 127 13.39 7.69 0.20
CA SER A 127 14.04 8.70 -0.64
C SER A 127 13.97 8.40 -2.14
N ASP A 128 13.76 7.14 -2.51
CA ASP A 128 13.60 6.68 -3.90
C ASP A 128 12.14 6.75 -4.39
N GLY A 129 11.19 7.14 -3.53
CA GLY A 129 9.77 7.23 -3.87
C GLY A 129 9.08 5.89 -4.13
N ILE A 130 9.69 4.77 -3.70
CA ILE A 130 9.17 3.41 -3.91
C ILE A 130 8.78 2.79 -2.57
N ILE A 131 7.52 2.36 -2.45
CA ILE A 131 7.02 1.65 -1.25
C ILE A 131 6.30 0.39 -1.69
N GLY A 132 6.77 -0.77 -1.22
CA GLY A 132 6.05 -2.03 -1.32
C GLY A 132 5.57 -2.53 0.04
N SER A 133 4.41 -3.17 0.07
CA SER A 133 3.81 -3.79 1.25
C SER A 133 3.06 -5.07 0.87
N GLY A 134 2.68 -5.87 1.86
CA GLY A 134 2.02 -7.15 1.65
C GLY A 134 2.99 -8.30 1.42
N SER A 135 2.45 -9.45 1.00
CA SER A 135 3.19 -10.72 0.99
C SER A 135 4.39 -10.72 0.05
N GLY A 136 4.22 -10.18 -1.16
CA GLY A 136 5.26 -10.04 -2.17
C GLY A 136 5.90 -8.64 -2.24
N GLY A 137 5.68 -7.79 -1.22
CA GLY A 137 6.08 -6.38 -1.25
C GLY A 137 7.59 -6.18 -1.49
N ASN A 138 8.43 -7.05 -0.93
CA ASN A 138 9.89 -6.98 -1.11
C ASN A 138 10.33 -7.34 -2.53
N TYR A 139 9.69 -8.34 -3.15
CA TYR A 139 9.98 -8.71 -4.54
C TYR A 139 9.58 -7.57 -5.49
N ALA A 140 8.38 -7.03 -5.30
CA ALA A 140 7.87 -5.91 -6.08
C ALA A 140 8.75 -4.66 -5.91
N THR A 141 9.18 -4.33 -4.69
CA THR A 141 10.07 -3.19 -4.43
C THR A 141 11.44 -3.37 -5.09
N THR A 142 12.00 -4.58 -5.03
CA THR A 142 13.30 -4.88 -5.63
C THR A 142 13.25 -4.75 -7.15
N ALA A 143 12.21 -5.31 -7.78
CA ALA A 143 11.98 -5.18 -9.21
C ALA A 143 11.79 -3.71 -9.62
N ALA A 144 10.98 -2.95 -8.88
CA ALA A 144 10.72 -1.54 -9.16
C ALA A 144 12.00 -0.70 -9.12
N ARG A 145 12.85 -0.92 -8.10
CA ARG A 145 14.14 -0.21 -7.99
C ARG A 145 15.06 -0.48 -9.17
N ALA A 146 15.13 -1.73 -9.63
CA ALA A 146 15.90 -2.08 -10.81
C ALA A 146 15.34 -1.41 -12.08
N LEU A 147 14.02 -1.45 -12.27
CA LEU A 147 13.35 -0.87 -13.44
C LEU A 147 13.45 0.66 -13.49
N VAL A 148 13.36 1.35 -12.35
CA VAL A 148 13.54 2.81 -12.28
C VAL A 148 14.94 3.23 -12.74
N GLY A 149 15.98 2.44 -12.41
CA GLY A 149 17.36 2.77 -12.77
C GLY A 149 17.79 2.33 -14.19
N HIS A 150 17.07 1.39 -14.80
CA HIS A 150 17.55 0.67 -15.99
C HIS A 150 16.51 0.47 -17.09
N SER A 151 15.38 1.19 -17.07
CA SER A 151 14.35 1.11 -18.10
C SER A 151 13.86 2.51 -18.51
N GLN A 152 13.00 2.56 -19.55
CA GLN A 152 12.31 3.78 -19.99
C GLN A 152 10.80 3.73 -19.67
N LEU A 153 10.41 2.87 -18.73
CA LEU A 153 9.01 2.63 -18.39
C LEU A 153 8.42 3.79 -17.59
N SER A 154 7.14 4.09 -17.81
CA SER A 154 6.35 4.99 -16.97
C SER A 154 6.15 4.42 -15.56
N ALA A 155 5.75 5.26 -14.60
CA ALA A 155 5.47 4.83 -13.23
C ALA A 155 4.45 3.67 -13.19
N ALA A 156 3.38 3.74 -14.00
CA ALA A 156 2.35 2.71 -14.09
C ALA A 156 2.89 1.39 -14.69
N GLU A 157 3.71 1.46 -15.74
CA GLU A 157 4.35 0.28 -16.32
C GLU A 157 5.35 -0.37 -15.36
N ILE A 158 6.12 0.41 -14.62
CA ILE A 158 7.03 -0.10 -13.58
C ILE A 158 6.23 -0.84 -12.51
N VAL A 159 5.16 -0.24 -11.99
CA VAL A 159 4.30 -0.88 -10.98
C VAL A 159 3.73 -2.19 -11.51
N LYS A 160 3.15 -2.18 -12.72
CA LYS A 160 2.55 -3.37 -13.32
C LYS A 160 3.57 -4.48 -13.56
N THR A 161 4.73 -4.14 -14.10
CA THR A 161 5.81 -5.10 -14.37
C THR A 161 6.38 -5.68 -13.09
N SER A 162 6.60 -4.84 -12.07
CA SER A 162 7.15 -5.25 -10.77
C SER A 162 6.21 -6.17 -10.00
N LEU A 163 4.90 -5.90 -10.04
CA LEU A 163 3.88 -6.78 -9.46
C LEU A 163 3.77 -8.10 -10.24
N GLY A 164 3.92 -8.06 -11.56
CA GLY A 164 4.02 -9.27 -12.40
C GLY A 164 5.18 -10.16 -11.97
N ILE A 165 6.39 -9.59 -11.84
CA ILE A 165 7.57 -10.30 -11.35
C ILE A 165 7.33 -10.86 -9.94
N ALA A 166 6.70 -10.08 -9.05
CA ALA A 166 6.36 -10.57 -7.72
C ALA A 166 5.39 -11.76 -7.77
N SER A 167 4.42 -11.77 -8.70
CA SER A 167 3.47 -12.87 -8.86
C SER A 167 4.08 -14.17 -9.40
N ASP A 168 5.20 -14.07 -10.12
CA ASP A 168 5.92 -15.25 -10.61
C ASP A 168 6.75 -15.94 -9.50
N ILE A 169 6.97 -15.27 -8.37
CA ILE A 169 7.85 -15.71 -7.28
C ILE A 169 7.08 -15.96 -5.98
N ASP A 170 6.21 -15.04 -5.57
CA ASP A 170 5.48 -15.11 -4.32
C ASP A 170 4.15 -15.86 -4.48
N ILE A 171 4.03 -17.00 -3.82
CA ILE A 171 2.81 -17.84 -3.84
C ILE A 171 1.56 -17.14 -3.28
N TYR A 172 1.70 -15.96 -2.66
CA TYR A 172 0.62 -15.16 -2.09
C TYR A 172 0.29 -13.91 -2.91
N THR A 173 0.86 -13.77 -4.11
CA THR A 173 0.65 -12.65 -5.04
C THR A 173 0.25 -13.22 -6.39
N ASN A 174 -0.84 -12.72 -7.01
CA ASN A 174 -1.25 -13.16 -8.35
C ASN A 174 -1.06 -12.10 -9.43
N ASN A 175 -1.39 -12.49 -10.67
CA ASN A 175 -1.29 -11.63 -11.85
C ASN A 175 -2.56 -10.78 -12.09
N ASN A 176 -3.55 -10.80 -11.19
CA ASN A 176 -4.73 -9.94 -11.28
C ASN A 176 -4.42 -8.56 -10.71
N ILE A 177 -3.68 -7.79 -11.51
CA ILE A 177 -3.09 -6.53 -11.08
C ILE A 177 -3.98 -5.36 -11.49
N ILE A 178 -4.26 -4.50 -10.53
CA ILE A 178 -4.87 -3.18 -10.76
C ILE A 178 -3.82 -2.09 -10.52
N VAL A 179 -3.90 -1.01 -11.29
CA VAL A 179 -3.01 0.15 -11.16
C VAL A 179 -3.84 1.42 -11.25
N GLU A 180 -3.56 2.36 -10.36
CA GLU A 180 -4.09 3.72 -10.36
C GLU A 180 -2.91 4.69 -10.42
N GLU A 181 -3.12 5.83 -11.06
CA GLU A 181 -2.09 6.83 -11.31
C GLU A 181 -2.56 8.26 -11.02
N LEU A 182 -1.61 9.11 -10.64
CA LEU A 182 -1.77 10.54 -10.49
C LEU A 182 -0.60 11.27 -11.15
N GLN A 183 -0.86 12.46 -11.68
CA GLN A 183 0.20 13.38 -12.11
C GLN A 183 0.79 14.09 -10.88
N CYS A 184 2.11 14.22 -10.83
CA CYS A 184 2.77 14.99 -9.78
C CYS A 184 2.76 16.47 -10.15
N LYS A 185 2.71 17.35 -9.14
CA LYS A 185 2.99 18.76 -9.38
C LYS A 185 4.45 18.93 -9.78
N SER A 186 4.65 19.75 -10.82
CA SER A 186 5.95 20.18 -11.32
C SER A 186 6.64 21.14 -10.35
#